data_AF-A0A527GSG3-F1
#
_entry.id   AF-A0A527GSG3-F1
#
_cell.length_a   1.000
_cell.length_b   1.000
_cell.length_c   1.000
_cell.angle_alpha   90.00
_cell.angle_beta   90.00
_cell.angle_gamma   90.00
#
_symmetry.space_group_name_H-M   'P 1'
#
loop_
_entity.id
_entity.type
_entity.pdbx_description
1 polymer ?
#
loop_
_entity_poly.entity_id
_entity_poly.type
_entity_poly.pdbx_seq_one_letter_code
_entity_poly.pdbx_strand_id
1 'polypeptide(L)'
;PDRNRPFAVISLIGGKWTTFRGFAEEVADTVLGRLQRSRKVTTQTMPIGGGRDFPADAAARASWLALAHSETGAGERRLEALLSRYGTRATQIATHEPDDEGRLPDSESYSRSEIDYIVRTEFVEHLADIVMRRSTLAISGSLTG
;
A
#
# COMPACT_ATOMS: atom_id res chain seq x y z
N PRO A 1 27.85 21.47 -0.60
CA PRO A 1 28.75 22.31 0.21
C PRO A 1 29.03 23.62 -0.52
N ASP A 2 28.48 24.71 0.02
CA ASP A 2 28.92 26.06 -0.34
C ASP A 2 29.82 26.59 0.80
N ARG A 3 30.43 27.77 0.62
CA ARG A 3 31.36 28.35 1.61
C ARG A 3 30.75 28.52 3.02
N ASN A 4 29.42 28.58 3.14
CA ASN A 4 28.70 28.78 4.39
C ASN A 4 27.91 27.52 4.84
N ARG A 5 28.00 26.40 4.11
CA ARG A 5 27.25 25.18 4.40
C ARG A 5 28.13 23.94 4.32
N PRO A 6 28.50 23.34 5.46
CA PRO A 6 29.41 22.20 5.49
C PRO A 6 28.77 20.89 4.97
N PHE A 7 27.49 20.91 4.63
CA PHE A 7 26.75 19.76 4.10
C PHE A 7 26.17 20.02 2.71
N ALA A 8 25.89 18.96 1.96
CA ALA A 8 25.19 19.03 0.69
C ALA A 8 23.68 19.09 0.93
N VAL A 9 22.98 19.89 0.13
CA VAL A 9 21.52 19.84 0.00
C VAL A 9 21.22 19.42 -1.43
N ILE A 10 20.40 18.39 -1.57
CA ILE A 10 19.90 17.92 -2.87
C ILE A 10 18.41 18.25 -2.89
N SER A 11 17.97 19.01 -3.88
CA SER A 11 16.57 19.37 -4.05
C SER A 11 15.97 18.54 -5.17
N LEU A 12 14.86 17.88 -4.90
CA LEU A 12 14.07 17.17 -5.90
C LEU A 12 12.95 18.11 -6.33
N ILE A 13 13.02 18.61 -7.56
CA ILE A 13 12.05 19.56 -8.11
C ILE A 13 11.33 18.89 -9.29
N GLY A 14 10.01 18.83 -9.22
CA GLY A 14 9.19 18.14 -10.21
C GLY A 14 9.01 16.64 -9.90
N GLY A 15 8.92 15.83 -10.95
CA GLY A 15 8.59 14.40 -10.87
C GLY A 15 7.08 14.15 -11.01
N LYS A 16 6.69 13.46 -12.08
CA LYS A 16 5.31 12.98 -12.26
C LYS A 16 5.14 11.65 -11.53
N TRP A 17 3.89 11.32 -11.19
CA TRP A 17 3.57 10.00 -10.60
C TRP A 17 4.10 8.85 -11.46
N THR A 18 4.01 8.94 -12.78
CA THR A 18 4.49 7.90 -13.70
C THR A 18 6.02 7.78 -13.77
N THR A 19 6.76 8.82 -13.38
CA THR A 19 8.23 8.86 -13.45
C THR A 19 8.91 8.73 -12.10
N PHE A 20 8.14 8.53 -11.01
CA PHE A 20 8.65 8.60 -9.64
C PHE A 20 9.82 7.64 -9.40
N ARG A 21 9.76 6.41 -9.94
CA ARG A 21 10.76 5.37 -9.71
C ARG A 21 12.08 5.67 -10.42
N GLY A 22 12.03 6.11 -11.67
CA GLY A 22 13.23 6.52 -12.41
C GLY A 22 13.87 7.75 -11.78
N PHE A 23 13.05 8.73 -11.37
CA PHE A 23 13.57 9.92 -10.69
C PHE A 23 14.21 9.57 -9.33
N ALA A 24 13.61 8.66 -8.57
CA ALA A 24 14.21 8.16 -7.33
C ALA A 24 15.53 7.41 -7.56
N GLU A 25 15.66 6.69 -8.68
CA GLU A 25 16.91 6.01 -9.08
C GLU A 25 18.05 7.03 -9.29
N GLU A 26 17.81 8.09 -10.06
CA GLU A 26 18.78 9.17 -10.31
C GLU A 26 19.22 9.89 -9.02
N VAL A 27 18.25 10.17 -8.13
CA VAL A 27 18.53 10.81 -6.84
C VAL A 27 19.37 9.89 -5.95
N ALA A 28 19.02 8.60 -5.90
CA ALA A 28 19.78 7.64 -5.13
C ALA A 28 21.22 7.48 -5.66
N ASP A 29 21.45 7.50 -6.97
CA ASP A 29 22.80 7.48 -7.55
C ASP A 29 23.60 8.73 -7.16
N THR A 30 22.97 9.91 -7.15
CA THR A 30 23.59 11.15 -6.69
C THR A 30 24.01 11.06 -5.21
N VAL A 31 23.13 10.52 -4.35
CA VAL A 31 23.40 10.34 -2.91
C VAL A 31 24.52 9.31 -2.70
N LEU A 32 24.46 8.16 -3.37
CA LEU A 32 25.45 7.09 -3.26
C LEU A 32 26.84 7.55 -3.70
N GLY A 33 26.93 8.31 -4.80
CA GLY A 33 28.18 8.92 -5.26
C GLY A 33 28.81 9.83 -4.20
N ARG A 34 28.01 10.62 -3.48
CA ARG A 34 28.50 11.44 -2.35
C ARG A 34 28.95 10.63 -1.15
N LEU A 35 28.29 9.50 -0.90
CA LEU A 35 28.65 8.58 0.18
C LEU A 35 29.79 7.63 -0.19
N GLN A 36 30.32 7.71 -1.43
CA GLN A 36 31.31 6.79 -1.96
C GLN A 36 30.87 5.32 -1.82
N ARG A 37 29.59 5.07 -2.10
CA ARG A 37 28.98 3.73 -2.06
C ARG A 37 28.53 3.34 -3.46
N SER A 38 28.65 2.06 -3.78
CA SER A 38 28.08 1.49 -4.99
C SER A 38 26.64 1.02 -4.74
N ARG A 39 25.78 1.20 -5.76
CA ARG A 39 24.44 0.61 -5.76
C ARG A 39 24.56 -0.91 -5.73
N LYS A 40 23.75 -1.55 -4.88
CA LYS A 40 23.69 -3.01 -4.75
C LYS A 40 22.41 -3.63 -5.30
N VAL A 41 21.35 -2.83 -5.40
CA VAL A 41 20.00 -3.29 -5.74
C VAL A 41 19.35 -2.27 -6.67
N THR A 42 18.66 -2.77 -7.70
CA THR A 42 17.78 -1.97 -8.55
C THR A 42 16.33 -2.10 -8.08
N THR A 43 15.57 -1.03 -8.23
CA THR A 43 14.13 -1.00 -7.92
C THR A 43 13.26 -1.07 -9.17
N GLN A 44 13.84 -1.14 -10.38
CA GLN A 44 13.12 -1.00 -11.66
C GLN A 44 11.91 -1.93 -11.76
N THR A 45 12.09 -3.20 -11.41
CA THR A 45 11.05 -4.25 -11.41
C THR A 45 10.61 -4.66 -10.01
N MET A 46 11.04 -3.94 -8.96
CA MET A 46 10.75 -4.34 -7.59
C MET A 46 9.26 -4.11 -7.26
N PRO A 47 8.53 -5.16 -6.81
CA PRO A 47 7.16 -5.00 -6.37
C PRO A 47 7.09 -4.19 -5.07
N ILE A 48 6.05 -3.39 -4.92
CA ILE A 48 5.83 -2.52 -3.76
C ILE A 48 4.61 -3.03 -2.97
N GLY A 49 4.74 -3.14 -1.65
CA GLY A 49 3.65 -3.54 -0.77
C GLY A 49 3.02 -4.87 -1.17
N GLY A 50 1.69 -4.92 -1.22
CA GLY A 50 0.93 -6.10 -1.65
C GLY A 50 1.01 -6.43 -3.15
N GLY A 51 1.80 -5.68 -3.93
CA GLY A 51 2.12 -6.08 -5.31
C GLY A 51 3.10 -7.25 -5.38
N ARG A 52 3.76 -7.61 -4.27
CA ARG A 52 4.64 -8.78 -4.22
C ARG A 52 3.80 -10.05 -4.25
N ASP A 53 4.18 -10.97 -5.13
CA ASP A 53 3.50 -12.26 -5.35
C ASP A 53 2.01 -12.11 -5.71
N PHE A 54 1.64 -10.97 -6.32
CA PHE A 54 0.27 -10.71 -6.71
C PHE A 54 -0.19 -11.70 -7.79
N PRO A 55 -1.35 -12.38 -7.62
CA PRO A 55 -1.84 -13.36 -8.58
C PRO A 55 -2.35 -12.66 -9.84
N ALA A 56 -1.54 -12.68 -10.91
CA ALA A 56 -1.78 -11.90 -12.12
C ALA A 56 -2.79 -12.54 -13.09
N ASP A 57 -2.98 -13.85 -13.03
CA ASP A 57 -3.91 -14.60 -13.89
C ASP A 57 -5.03 -15.26 -13.09
N ALA A 58 -6.06 -15.74 -13.80
CA ALA A 58 -7.26 -16.31 -13.19
C ALA A 58 -6.97 -17.59 -12.37
N ALA A 59 -6.02 -18.42 -12.79
CA ALA A 59 -5.69 -19.66 -12.10
C ALA A 59 -4.91 -19.39 -10.81
N ALA A 60 -3.93 -18.48 -10.88
CA ALA A 60 -3.21 -17.98 -9.71
C ALA A 60 -4.17 -17.30 -8.73
N ARG A 61 -5.14 -16.52 -9.23
CA ARG A 61 -6.13 -15.84 -8.39
C ARG A 61 -7.04 -16.82 -7.66
N ALA A 62 -7.58 -17.81 -8.36
CA ALA A 62 -8.39 -18.88 -7.75
C ALA A 62 -7.59 -19.64 -6.68
N SER A 63 -6.32 -19.94 -6.96
CA SER A 63 -5.44 -20.63 -6.01
C SER A 63 -5.15 -19.78 -4.78
N TRP A 64 -4.89 -18.49 -4.97
CA TRP A 64 -4.68 -17.54 -3.87
C TRP A 64 -5.94 -17.41 -3.00
N LEU A 65 -7.13 -17.30 -3.62
CA LEU A 65 -8.40 -17.19 -2.89
C LEU A 65 -8.68 -18.44 -2.05
N ALA A 66 -8.45 -19.63 -2.61
CA ALA A 66 -8.63 -20.89 -1.88
C ALA A 66 -7.68 -20.96 -0.66
N LEU A 67 -6.41 -20.57 -0.83
CA LEU A 67 -5.44 -20.52 0.27
C LEU A 67 -5.84 -19.49 1.33
N ALA A 68 -6.10 -18.25 0.93
CA ALA A 68 -6.48 -17.18 1.85
C ALA A 68 -7.78 -17.51 2.60
N HIS A 69 -8.74 -18.16 1.95
CA HIS A 69 -9.96 -18.65 2.62
C HIS A 69 -9.62 -19.69 3.68
N SER A 70 -8.76 -20.66 3.36
CA SER A 70 -8.34 -21.69 4.33
C SER A 70 -7.59 -21.11 5.54
N GLU A 71 -6.82 -20.04 5.34
CA GLU A 71 -6.01 -19.41 6.39
C GLU A 71 -6.81 -18.47 7.29
N THR A 72 -7.84 -17.80 6.74
CA THR A 72 -8.53 -16.69 7.42
C THR A 72 -9.99 -16.99 7.75
N GLY A 73 -10.60 -17.96 7.09
CA GLY A 73 -12.05 -18.21 7.16
C GLY A 73 -12.91 -17.16 6.44
N ALA A 74 -12.31 -16.11 5.89
CA ALA A 74 -13.05 -15.02 5.24
C ALA A 74 -13.70 -15.48 3.93
N GLY A 75 -14.92 -15.01 3.65
CA GLY A 75 -15.64 -15.35 2.42
C GLY A 75 -14.94 -14.83 1.15
N GLU A 76 -15.05 -15.57 0.06
CA GLU A 76 -14.35 -15.28 -1.21
C GLU A 76 -14.58 -13.85 -1.71
N ARG A 77 -15.83 -13.35 -1.68
CA ARG A 77 -16.16 -11.97 -2.09
C ARG A 77 -15.40 -10.91 -1.27
N ARG A 78 -15.16 -11.17 0.02
CA ARG A 78 -14.39 -10.28 0.89
C ARG A 78 -12.91 -10.31 0.53
N LEU A 79 -12.36 -11.51 0.33
CA LEU A 79 -10.97 -11.71 -0.07
C LEU A 79 -10.68 -11.08 -1.44
N GLU A 80 -11.59 -11.22 -2.41
CA GLU A 80 -11.56 -10.52 -3.71
C GLU A 80 -11.46 -8.99 -3.54
N ALA A 81 -12.33 -8.41 -2.70
CA ALA A 81 -12.35 -6.97 -2.46
C ALA A 81 -11.05 -6.49 -1.78
N LEU A 82 -10.57 -7.23 -0.78
CA LEU A 82 -9.31 -6.92 -0.08
C LEU A 82 -8.11 -7.07 -1.02
N LEU A 83 -8.05 -8.15 -1.83
CA LEU A 83 -6.97 -8.38 -2.79
C LEU A 83 -6.92 -7.26 -3.83
N SER A 84 -8.09 -6.84 -4.35
CA SER A 84 -8.16 -5.72 -5.29
C SER A 84 -7.68 -4.40 -4.70
N ARG A 85 -7.89 -4.18 -3.40
CA ARG A 85 -7.59 -2.90 -2.73
C ARG A 85 -6.16 -2.85 -2.19
N TYR A 86 -5.67 -3.94 -1.61
CA TYR A 86 -4.41 -3.98 -0.85
C TYR A 86 -3.38 -4.95 -1.43
N GLY A 87 -3.71 -5.67 -2.49
CA GLY A 87 -2.87 -6.76 -2.99
C GLY A 87 -2.76 -7.90 -2.00
N THR A 88 -1.62 -8.59 -2.00
CA THR A 88 -1.38 -9.77 -1.14
C THR A 88 -1.37 -9.48 0.36
N ARG A 89 -1.38 -8.20 0.78
CA ARG A 89 -1.66 -7.83 2.19
C ARG A 89 -3.09 -8.17 2.62
N ALA A 90 -3.98 -8.47 1.68
CA ALA A 90 -5.35 -8.88 1.94
C ALA A 90 -5.47 -10.02 2.95
N THR A 91 -4.58 -11.01 2.93
CA THR A 91 -4.57 -12.10 3.92
C THR A 91 -4.34 -11.55 5.33
N GLN A 92 -3.36 -10.66 5.51
CA GLN A 92 -3.05 -10.07 6.82
C GLN A 92 -4.22 -9.26 7.37
N ILE A 93 -4.89 -8.51 6.49
CA ILE A 93 -6.08 -7.74 6.85
C ILE A 93 -7.22 -8.69 7.23
N ALA A 94 -7.49 -9.72 6.43
CA ALA A 94 -8.52 -10.71 6.70
C ALA A 94 -8.27 -11.50 8.00
N THR A 95 -7.03 -11.86 8.30
CA THR A 95 -6.65 -12.48 9.60
C THR A 95 -6.91 -11.54 10.78
N HIS A 96 -6.80 -10.22 10.58
CA HIS A 96 -7.11 -9.22 11.59
C HIS A 96 -8.62 -9.00 11.78
N GLU A 97 -9.47 -9.68 11.00
CA GLU A 97 -10.94 -9.68 11.15
C GLU A 97 -11.39 -11.01 11.79
N PRO A 98 -11.22 -11.22 13.11
CA PRO A 98 -11.54 -12.51 13.74
C PRO A 98 -13.03 -12.86 13.64
N ASP A 99 -13.89 -11.86 13.62
CA ASP A 99 -15.28 -11.90 13.23
C ASP A 99 -15.54 -10.62 12.44
N ASP A 100 -16.27 -10.65 11.34
CA ASP A 100 -16.65 -9.44 10.59
C ASP A 100 -17.55 -8.57 11.50
N GLU A 101 -16.95 -7.79 12.41
CA GLU A 101 -17.57 -6.97 13.50
C GLU A 101 -18.52 -5.87 12.97
N GLY A 102 -18.96 -6.00 11.74
CA GLY A 102 -19.83 -5.11 11.03
C GLY A 102 -19.04 -4.21 10.09
N ARG A 103 -19.74 -3.86 9.01
CA ARG A 103 -19.33 -2.77 8.15
C ARG A 103 -19.39 -1.44 8.90
N LEU A 104 -18.62 -0.47 8.43
CA LEU A 104 -18.82 0.90 8.86
C LEU A 104 -20.28 1.33 8.54
N PRO A 105 -20.90 2.16 9.39
CA PRO A 105 -22.15 2.82 9.02
C PRO A 105 -22.00 3.51 7.66
N ASP A 106 -23.02 3.37 6.81
CA ASP A 106 -23.11 4.01 5.49
C ASP A 106 -22.00 3.64 4.49
N SER A 107 -21.26 2.54 4.74
CA SER A 107 -20.28 1.99 3.79
C SER A 107 -20.36 0.48 3.74
N GLU A 108 -20.76 -0.09 2.61
CA GLU A 108 -20.91 -1.54 2.46
C GLU A 108 -19.57 -2.28 2.29
N SER A 109 -18.46 -1.55 2.07
CA SER A 109 -17.19 -2.11 1.57
C SER A 109 -16.00 -2.03 2.53
N TYR A 110 -16.11 -1.27 3.62
CA TYR A 110 -15.10 -1.18 4.67
C TYR A 110 -15.66 -1.68 5.99
N SER A 111 -14.91 -2.54 6.69
CA SER A 111 -15.24 -3.00 8.04
C SER A 111 -14.57 -2.13 9.10
N ARG A 112 -15.02 -2.25 10.36
CA ARG A 112 -14.30 -1.62 11.48
C ARG A 112 -12.90 -2.22 11.68
N SER A 113 -12.77 -3.54 11.57
CA SER A 113 -11.51 -4.26 11.72
C SER A 113 -10.48 -3.88 10.66
N GLU A 114 -10.92 -3.66 9.42
CA GLU A 114 -10.09 -3.14 8.34
C GLU A 114 -9.55 -1.75 8.66
N ILE A 115 -10.39 -0.86 9.20
CA ILE A 115 -9.95 0.47 9.63
C ILE A 115 -8.98 0.37 10.81
N ASP A 116 -9.25 -0.48 11.80
CA ASP A 116 -8.32 -0.71 12.91
C ASP A 116 -6.96 -1.24 12.41
N TYR A 117 -6.95 -2.16 11.43
CA TYR A 117 -5.70 -2.62 10.80
C TYR A 117 -4.94 -1.46 10.14
N ILE A 118 -5.62 -0.63 9.33
CA ILE A 118 -5.00 0.53 8.66
C ILE A 118 -4.43 1.49 9.70
N VAL A 119 -5.17 1.76 10.78
CA VAL A 119 -4.72 2.64 11.87
C VAL A 119 -3.43 2.13 12.50
N ARG A 120 -3.34 0.81 12.75
CA ARG A 120 -2.19 0.18 13.40
C ARG A 120 -0.97 0.05 12.50
N THR A 121 -1.14 0.02 11.19
CA THR A 121 -0.08 -0.41 10.26
C THR A 121 0.32 0.63 9.21
N GLU A 122 -0.50 1.66 8.97
CA GLU A 122 -0.30 2.60 7.85
C GLU A 122 -0.08 4.06 8.28
N PHE A 123 0.45 4.27 9.50
CA PHE A 123 0.84 5.57 10.05
C PHE A 123 -0.31 6.59 10.04
N VAL A 124 -1.46 6.19 10.56
CA VAL A 124 -2.62 7.08 10.71
C VAL A 124 -2.45 7.92 11.98
N GLU A 125 -2.54 9.23 11.84
CA GLU A 125 -2.52 10.16 12.98
C GLU A 125 -3.86 10.90 13.12
N HIS A 126 -4.59 11.08 12.01
CA HIS A 126 -5.84 11.82 11.97
C HIS A 126 -6.89 11.09 11.14
N LEU A 127 -8.17 11.39 11.40
CA LEU A 127 -9.29 10.83 10.61
C LEU A 127 -9.14 11.10 9.10
N ALA A 128 -8.57 12.24 8.72
CA ALA A 128 -8.31 12.58 7.33
C ALA A 128 -7.34 11.61 6.63
N ASP A 129 -6.43 10.92 7.36
CA ASP A 129 -5.61 9.85 6.79
C ASP A 129 -6.48 8.72 6.26
N ILE A 130 -7.47 8.30 7.05
CA ILE A 130 -8.40 7.25 6.66
C ILE A 130 -9.26 7.71 5.49
N VAL A 131 -9.98 8.81 5.66
CA VAL A 131 -11.05 9.20 4.72
C VAL A 131 -10.49 9.69 3.38
N MET A 132 -9.35 10.39 3.39
CA MET A 132 -8.82 11.08 2.20
C MET A 132 -7.59 10.42 1.57
N ARG A 133 -6.89 9.51 2.26
CA ARG A 133 -5.60 8.95 1.78
C ARG A 133 -5.53 7.43 1.76
N ARG A 134 -6.01 6.75 2.79
CA ARG A 134 -5.89 5.28 2.97
C ARG A 134 -7.11 4.51 2.52
N SER A 135 -8.21 5.19 2.26
CA SER A 135 -9.42 4.62 1.70
C SER A 135 -9.90 5.44 0.50
N THR A 136 -10.86 4.87 -0.22
CA THR A 136 -11.57 5.52 -1.32
C THR A 136 -12.88 6.17 -0.89
N LEU A 137 -13.20 6.20 0.41
CA LEU A 137 -14.50 6.65 0.95
C LEU A 137 -14.89 8.06 0.47
N ALA A 138 -13.94 8.98 0.40
CA ALA A 138 -14.20 10.36 -0.02
C ALA A 138 -14.50 10.53 -1.51
N ILE A 139 -14.18 9.54 -2.36
CA ILE A 139 -14.22 9.68 -3.82
C ILE A 139 -15.00 8.57 -4.54
N SER A 140 -15.35 7.48 -3.86
CA SER A 140 -16.03 6.33 -4.45
C SER A 140 -17.51 6.59 -4.75
N GLY A 141 -18.12 7.60 -4.11
CA GLY A 141 -19.57 7.81 -4.15
C GLY A 141 -20.38 6.68 -3.52
N SER A 142 -19.74 5.81 -2.73
CA SER A 142 -20.36 4.63 -2.13
C SER A 142 -20.95 4.87 -0.75
N LEU A 143 -20.99 6.13 -0.30
CA LEU A 143 -21.58 6.50 0.99
C LEU A 143 -23.08 6.72 0.80
N THR A 144 -23.90 6.15 1.68
CA THR A 144 -25.37 6.14 1.54
C THR A 144 -26.10 7.11 2.48
N GLY A 145 -25.35 7.87 3.30
CA GLY A 145 -25.88 8.84 4.27
C GLY A 145 -26.03 10.26 3.74
#